data_AF-A0A354YXZ1-F1
#
_entry.id   AF-A0A354YXZ1-F1
#
_cell.length_a   1.000
_cell.length_b   1.000
_cell.length_c   1.000
_cell.angle_alpha   90.00
_cell.angle_beta   90.00
_cell.angle_gamma   90.00
#
_symmetry.space_group_name_H-M   'P 1'
#
loop_
_entity.id
_entity.type
_entity.pdbx_description
1 polymer ?
#
loop_
_entity_poly.entity_id
_entity_poly.type
_entity_poly.pdbx_seq_one_letter_code
_entity_poly.pdbx_strand_id
1 'polypeptide(L)'
;MKKNYFKTVISVFTLCALLGIGCLVAYASTVYSNWKYFGPINGYYYQNRGSASKYTDSVQGGSTIMPQWGGTAPANYMAVQGRLFDSDNYLILQGNWYFNEEVSYGISSVTGLWDENGIYYGRGDTAAYNGDGYTHYLTYQSPNVRLP
;
A
#
# COMPACT_ATOMS: atom_id res chain seq x y z
N MET A 1 8.62 52.24 -31.76
CA MET A 1 8.91 51.07 -30.89
C MET A 1 7.62 50.42 -30.36
N LYS A 2 6.70 49.80 -31.14
CA LYS A 2 5.33 49.65 -30.57
C LYS A 2 4.46 48.41 -30.89
N LYS A 3 4.94 47.32 -31.52
CA LYS A 3 4.05 46.13 -31.65
C LYS A 3 4.75 44.77 -31.63
N ASN A 4 5.94 44.68 -32.21
CA ASN A 4 6.62 43.38 -32.36
C ASN A 4 7.34 42.95 -31.07
N TYR A 5 7.92 43.89 -30.33
CA TYR A 5 8.57 43.60 -29.03
C TYR A 5 7.61 43.05 -27.98
N PHE A 6 6.37 43.58 -27.91
CA PHE A 6 5.37 43.11 -26.96
C PHE A 6 4.95 41.66 -27.22
N LYS A 7 4.82 41.28 -28.50
CA LYS A 7 4.54 39.89 -28.90
C LYS A 7 5.70 38.96 -28.56
N THR A 8 6.94 39.37 -28.82
CA THR A 8 8.13 38.58 -28.47
C THR A 8 8.26 38.37 -26.97
N VAL A 9 8.03 39.42 -26.16
CA VAL A 9 8.09 39.32 -24.69
C VAL A 9 7.01 38.38 -24.16
N ILE A 10 5.78 38.47 -24.68
CA ILE A 10 4.70 37.54 -24.31
C ILE A 10 5.03 36.11 -24.73
N SER A 11 5.53 35.89 -25.94
CA SER A 11 5.89 34.55 -26.41
C SER A 11 7.01 33.92 -25.57
N VAL A 12 8.02 34.70 -25.17
CA VAL A 12 9.09 34.22 -24.29
C VAL A 12 8.55 33.94 -22.88
N PHE A 13 7.70 34.82 -22.34
CA PHE A 13 7.05 34.59 -21.04
C PHE A 13 6.17 33.33 -21.05
N THR A 14 5.34 33.14 -22.08
CA THR A 14 4.49 31.95 -22.22
C THR A 14 5.34 30.69 -22.40
N LEU A 15 6.45 30.73 -23.13
CA LEU A 15 7.36 29.60 -23.27
C LEU A 15 8.04 29.25 -21.94
N CYS A 16 8.50 30.25 -21.17
CA CYS A 16 9.06 30.04 -19.84
C CYS A 16 8.03 29.52 -18.84
N ALA A 17 6.78 30.00 -18.91
CA ALA A 17 5.68 29.52 -18.07
C ALA A 17 5.32 28.06 -18.39
N LEU A 18 5.26 27.68 -19.67
CA LEU A 18 5.00 26.31 -20.12
C LEU A 18 6.14 25.35 -19.74
N LEU A 19 7.39 25.80 -19.80
CA LEU A 19 8.54 25.03 -19.35
C LEU A 19 8.59 24.89 -17.81
N GLY A 20 8.06 25.87 -17.07
CA GLY A 20 8.00 25.86 -15.60
C GLY A 20 6.90 24.97 -15.00
N ILE A 21 5.84 24.65 -15.75
CA ILE A 21 4.73 23.80 -15.28
C ILE A 21 5.10 22.29 -15.33
N GLY A 22 6.23 21.93 -15.95
CA GLY A 22 6.60 20.54 -16.21
C GLY A 22 7.27 19.76 -15.08
N CYS A 23 7.43 20.33 -13.88
CA CYS A 23 8.18 19.68 -12.81
C CYS A 23 7.31 19.46 -11.58
N LEU A 24 7.36 18.22 -11.05
CA LEU A 24 6.74 17.71 -9.82
C LEU A 24 5.37 17.01 -9.98
N VAL A 25 5.27 16.03 -10.89
CA VAL A 25 4.28 14.95 -10.71
C VAL A 25 4.95 13.87 -9.86
N ALA A 26 4.63 13.83 -8.57
CA ALA A 26 5.07 12.77 -7.69
C ALA A 26 4.19 11.54 -7.91
N TYR A 27 4.78 10.47 -8.43
CA TYR A 27 4.08 9.22 -8.61
C TYR A 27 3.98 8.48 -7.27
N ALA A 28 2.76 8.19 -6.86
CA ALA A 28 2.54 7.18 -5.84
C ALA A 28 3.05 5.84 -6.38
N SER A 29 3.92 5.16 -5.63
CA SER A 29 4.41 3.83 -5.99
C SER A 29 4.02 2.83 -4.90
N THR A 30 3.68 1.62 -5.29
CA THR A 30 3.41 0.54 -4.33
C THR A 30 4.26 -0.66 -4.68
N VAL A 31 4.94 -1.21 -3.68
CA VAL A 31 5.72 -2.44 -3.80
C VAL A 31 5.05 -3.53 -2.98
N TYR A 32 5.06 -4.75 -3.49
CA TYR A 32 4.42 -5.91 -2.87
C TYR A 32 5.47 -6.97 -2.55
N SER A 33 5.28 -7.67 -1.43
CA SER A 33 5.97 -8.94 -1.21
C SER A 33 5.45 -10.00 -2.18
N ASN A 34 6.19 -11.09 -2.32
CA ASN A 34 5.64 -12.33 -2.86
C ASN A 34 4.41 -12.79 -2.05
N TRP A 35 3.53 -13.55 -2.69
CA TRP A 35 2.44 -14.24 -2.01
C TRP A 35 3.00 -15.34 -1.10
N LYS A 36 2.49 -15.39 0.12
CA LYS A 36 2.70 -16.49 1.06
C LYS A 36 1.43 -17.31 1.15
N TYR A 37 1.55 -18.60 0.92
CA TYR A 37 0.45 -19.56 0.90
C TYR A 37 0.32 -20.27 2.25
N PHE A 38 -0.91 -20.47 2.73
CA PHE A 38 -1.19 -21.18 3.98
C PHE A 38 -2.57 -21.86 3.95
N GLY A 39 -2.78 -22.76 4.91
CA GLY A 39 -3.98 -23.59 5.02
C GLY A 39 -3.72 -25.08 4.78
N PRO A 40 -4.77 -25.91 4.88
CA PRO A 40 -6.17 -25.51 5.03
C PRO A 40 -6.49 -25.00 6.44
N ILE A 41 -7.32 -23.96 6.54
CA ILE A 41 -7.93 -23.46 7.79
C ILE A 41 -9.43 -23.52 7.62
N ASN A 42 -10.10 -24.31 8.46
CA ASN A 42 -11.54 -24.57 8.37
C ASN A 42 -12.02 -24.95 6.94
N GLY A 43 -11.19 -25.72 6.22
CA GLY A 43 -11.48 -26.17 4.85
C GLY A 43 -11.04 -25.22 3.73
N TYR A 44 -10.47 -24.04 4.04
CA TYR A 44 -10.06 -23.04 3.05
C TYR A 44 -8.54 -22.89 2.97
N TYR A 45 -8.02 -22.75 1.76
CA TYR A 45 -6.64 -22.38 1.48
C TYR A 45 -6.56 -20.90 1.18
N TYR A 46 -5.60 -20.21 1.80
CA TYR A 46 -5.44 -18.77 1.70
C TYR A 46 -4.03 -18.40 1.24
N GLN A 47 -3.90 -17.17 0.78
CA GLN A 47 -2.63 -16.52 0.50
C GLN A 47 -2.65 -15.09 1.01
N ASN A 48 -1.51 -14.59 1.46
CA ASN A 48 -1.36 -13.22 1.90
C ASN A 48 -0.09 -12.56 1.33
N ARG A 49 -0.05 -11.23 1.34
CA ARG A 49 1.14 -10.44 0.99
C ARG A 49 1.17 -9.10 1.71
N GLY A 50 2.37 -8.60 1.97
CA GLY A 50 2.60 -7.26 2.50
C GLY A 50 2.81 -6.25 1.38
N SER A 51 2.58 -4.97 1.67
CA SER A 51 2.85 -3.89 0.73
C SER A 51 3.33 -2.62 1.42
N ALA A 52 4.17 -1.84 0.75
CA ALA A 52 4.46 -0.46 1.14
C ALA A 52 4.10 0.46 -0.02
N SER A 53 3.37 1.54 0.28
CA SER A 53 3.02 2.57 -0.69
C SER A 53 3.70 3.87 -0.33
N LYS A 54 4.46 4.43 -1.27
CA LYS A 54 5.10 5.75 -1.14
C LYS A 54 4.28 6.77 -1.93
N TYR A 55 4.04 7.92 -1.33
CA TYR A 55 3.46 9.11 -1.94
C TYR A 55 4.53 10.20 -2.08
N THR A 56 4.12 11.44 -2.37
CA THR A 56 5.05 12.59 -2.47
C THR A 56 5.84 12.76 -1.18
N ASP A 57 5.12 12.92 -0.07
CA ASP A 57 5.66 13.33 1.24
C ASP A 57 5.22 12.38 2.35
N SER A 58 4.78 11.17 2.00
CA SER A 58 4.38 10.17 2.99
C SER A 58 4.51 8.74 2.49
N VAL A 59 4.41 7.81 3.43
CA VAL A 59 4.42 6.36 3.21
C VAL A 59 3.34 5.70 4.05
N GLN A 60 2.84 4.55 3.60
CA GLN A 60 1.96 3.69 4.39
C GLN A 60 2.31 2.21 4.19
N GLY A 61 2.00 1.41 5.20
CA GLY A 61 2.13 -0.05 5.17
C GLY A 61 0.77 -0.68 4.87
N GLY A 62 0.78 -1.83 4.21
CA GLY A 62 -0.44 -2.52 3.82
C GLY A 62 -0.30 -4.04 3.83
N SER A 63 -1.44 -4.69 3.80
CA SER A 63 -1.56 -6.14 3.80
C SER A 63 -2.77 -6.58 2.99
N THR A 64 -2.71 -7.77 2.42
CA THR A 64 -3.82 -8.40 1.70
C THR A 64 -3.89 -9.87 2.06
N ILE A 65 -5.10 -10.38 2.26
CA ILE A 65 -5.41 -11.81 2.36
C ILE A 65 -6.49 -12.14 1.33
N MET A 66 -6.37 -13.30 0.68
CA MET A 66 -7.37 -13.83 -0.23
C MET A 66 -7.36 -15.35 -0.25
N PRO A 67 -8.47 -16.01 -0.63
CA PRO A 67 -8.46 -17.43 -0.93
C PRO A 67 -7.51 -17.76 -2.10
N GLN A 68 -7.02 -18.99 -2.13
CA GLN A 68 -6.26 -19.51 -3.26
C GLN A 68 -7.19 -19.87 -4.44
N TRP A 69 -6.60 -19.96 -5.64
CA TRP A 69 -7.26 -20.44 -6.87
C TRP A 69 -8.53 -19.68 -7.29
N GLY A 70 -8.65 -18.41 -6.91
CA GLY A 70 -9.80 -17.57 -7.27
C GLY A 70 -11.09 -17.94 -6.51
N GLY A 71 -10.99 -18.66 -5.40
CA GLY A 71 -12.12 -18.95 -4.53
C GLY A 71 -12.64 -17.73 -3.76
N THR A 72 -13.74 -17.92 -3.05
CA THR A 72 -14.30 -16.95 -2.10
C THR A 72 -14.24 -17.50 -0.68
N ALA A 73 -14.21 -16.61 0.31
CA ALA A 73 -14.40 -16.97 1.72
C ALA A 73 -15.75 -16.43 2.23
N PRO A 74 -16.46 -17.15 3.10
CA PRO A 74 -17.65 -16.64 3.78
C PRO A 74 -17.36 -15.38 4.61
N ALA A 75 -18.41 -14.63 4.95
CA ALA A 75 -18.31 -13.51 5.88
C ALA A 75 -17.57 -13.91 7.17
N ASN A 76 -16.69 -13.02 7.63
CA ASN A 76 -15.84 -13.11 8.81
C ASN A 76 -14.78 -14.21 8.78
N TYR A 77 -14.53 -14.87 7.64
CA TYR A 77 -13.48 -15.90 7.55
C TYR A 77 -12.08 -15.35 7.36
N MET A 78 -11.96 -14.08 6.98
CA MET A 78 -10.69 -13.40 6.74
C MET A 78 -10.63 -12.12 7.57
N ALA A 79 -9.48 -11.89 8.18
CA ALA A 79 -9.13 -10.64 8.83
C ALA A 79 -7.76 -10.17 8.34
N VAL A 80 -7.55 -8.86 8.26
CA VAL A 80 -6.29 -8.26 7.80
C VAL A 80 -5.96 -6.98 8.55
N GLN A 81 -4.68 -6.81 8.86
CA GLN A 81 -4.13 -5.61 9.47
C GLN A 81 -2.89 -5.16 8.68
N GLY A 82 -2.94 -3.94 8.13
CA GLY A 82 -1.77 -3.29 7.54
C GLY A 82 -0.80 -2.83 8.63
N ARG A 83 0.52 -2.96 8.40
CA ARG A 83 1.56 -2.49 9.31
C ARG A 83 2.76 -1.96 8.53
N LEU A 84 3.32 -0.86 8.99
CA LEU A 84 4.47 -0.17 8.45
C LEU A 84 5.63 -0.28 9.44
N PHE A 85 6.79 -0.69 8.94
CA PHE A 85 8.02 -0.79 9.71
C PHE A 85 9.10 0.08 9.08
N ASP A 86 10.05 0.54 9.88
CA ASP A 86 11.29 1.13 9.38
C ASP A 86 12.34 0.06 9.04
N SER A 87 13.49 0.47 8.51
CA SER A 87 14.59 -0.42 8.17
C SER A 87 15.25 -1.14 9.35
N ASP A 88 15.06 -0.63 10.57
CA ASP A 88 15.60 -1.22 11.80
C ASP A 88 14.64 -2.26 12.41
N ASN A 89 13.52 -2.52 11.74
CA ASN A 89 12.44 -3.44 12.12
C ASN A 89 11.55 -2.95 13.27
N TYR A 90 11.53 -1.64 13.55
CA TYR A 90 10.56 -1.06 14.48
C TYR A 90 9.22 -0.87 13.80
N LEU A 91 8.15 -1.20 14.52
CA LEU A 91 6.77 -0.94 14.08
C LEU A 91 6.49 0.55 14.23
N ILE A 92 6.26 1.23 13.10
CA ILE A 92 5.98 2.67 13.05
C ILE A 92 4.49 2.93 13.13
N LEU A 93 3.70 2.25 12.27
CA LEU A 93 2.25 2.34 12.26
C LEU A 93 1.61 0.97 12.11
N GLN A 94 0.43 0.83 12.72
CA GLN A 94 -0.47 -0.29 12.50
C GLN A 94 -1.89 0.21 12.24
N GLY A 95 -2.56 -0.40 11.28
CA GLY A 95 -3.99 -0.17 11.05
C GLY A 95 -4.85 -0.93 12.04
N ASN A 96 -6.17 -0.73 11.94
CA ASN A 96 -7.13 -1.58 12.64
C ASN A 96 -7.32 -2.91 11.90
N TRP A 97 -7.76 -3.92 12.64
CA TRP A 97 -8.23 -5.16 12.03
C TRP A 97 -9.47 -4.90 11.19
N TYR A 98 -9.41 -5.32 9.93
CA TYR A 98 -10.55 -5.34 9.03
C TYR A 98 -10.95 -6.78 8.77
N PHE A 99 -12.24 -7.08 8.95
CA PHE A 99 -12.83 -8.39 8.69
C PHE A 99 -13.69 -8.30 7.44
N ASN A 100 -13.75 -9.38 6.65
CA ASN A 100 -14.66 -9.39 5.51
C ASN A 100 -16.10 -9.51 6.01
N GLU A 101 -16.94 -8.50 5.81
CA GLU A 101 -18.33 -8.53 6.32
C GLU A 101 -19.25 -9.37 5.43
N GLU A 102 -18.82 -9.66 4.20
CA GLU A 102 -19.56 -10.39 3.17
C GLU A 102 -18.69 -11.49 2.54
N VAL A 103 -19.31 -12.38 1.77
CA VAL A 103 -18.58 -13.34 0.93
C VAL A 103 -17.60 -12.59 0.02
N SER A 104 -16.30 -12.88 0.12
CA SER A 104 -15.25 -12.05 -0.48
C SER A 104 -14.18 -12.86 -1.19
N TYR A 105 -13.67 -12.33 -2.31
CA TYR A 105 -12.51 -12.86 -3.04
C TYR A 105 -11.16 -12.46 -2.41
N GLY A 106 -11.18 -11.55 -1.44
CA GLY A 106 -10.00 -11.03 -0.77
C GLY A 106 -10.30 -9.69 -0.11
N ILE A 107 -9.50 -9.35 0.89
CA ILE A 107 -9.58 -8.09 1.60
C ILE A 107 -8.18 -7.51 1.81
N SER A 108 -8.09 -6.20 1.89
CA SER A 108 -6.86 -5.47 2.15
C SER A 108 -7.07 -4.38 3.19
N SER A 109 -6.04 -4.11 3.98
CA SER A 109 -6.00 -3.01 4.94
C SER A 109 -4.66 -2.29 4.87
N VAL A 110 -4.67 -0.99 5.11
CA VAL A 110 -3.49 -0.11 5.13
C VAL A 110 -3.42 0.63 6.46
N THR A 111 -2.22 1.10 6.81
CA THR A 111 -2.02 2.04 7.91
C THR A 111 -2.50 3.43 7.53
N GLY A 112 -2.47 4.36 8.49
CA GLY A 112 -2.40 5.78 8.17
C GLY A 112 -1.11 6.14 7.43
N LEU A 113 -0.98 7.43 7.09
CA LEU A 113 0.21 7.99 6.45
C LEU A 113 1.26 8.35 7.51
N TRP A 114 2.51 8.10 7.17
CA TRP A 114 3.70 8.51 7.92
C TRP A 114 4.55 9.42 7.04
N ASP A 115 5.03 10.53 7.57
CA ASP A 115 5.67 11.62 6.80
C ASP A 115 7.12 11.91 7.20
N GLU A 116 7.70 11.15 8.14
CA GLU A 116 9.12 11.31 8.47
C GLU A 116 10.04 10.62 7.46
N ASN A 117 11.13 11.28 7.08
CA ASN A 117 12.09 10.75 6.12
C ASN A 117 12.71 9.44 6.61
N GLY A 118 12.88 8.47 5.71
CA GLY A 118 13.38 7.17 6.10
C GLY A 118 13.23 6.09 5.05
N ILE A 119 13.55 4.87 5.46
CA ILE A 119 13.39 3.66 4.66
C ILE A 119 12.38 2.77 5.36
N TYR A 120 11.34 2.38 4.64
CA TYR A 120 10.20 1.69 5.22
C TYR A 120 9.81 0.45 4.42
N TYR A 121 9.15 -0.49 5.09
CA TYR A 121 8.53 -1.64 4.44
C TYR A 121 7.19 -2.02 5.09
N GLY A 122 6.37 -2.74 4.34
CA GLY A 122 5.10 -3.28 4.82
C GLY A 122 5.24 -4.74 5.23
N ARG A 123 4.68 -5.10 6.39
CA ARG A 123 4.55 -6.49 6.84
C ARG A 123 3.29 -6.69 7.67
N GLY A 124 2.22 -7.09 7.01
CA GLY A 124 0.91 -7.26 7.63
C GLY A 124 0.80 -8.42 8.59
N ASP A 125 -0.24 -8.38 9.41
CA ASP A 125 -0.82 -9.56 10.04
C ASP A 125 -2.15 -9.87 9.35
N THR A 126 -2.45 -11.16 9.22
CA THR A 126 -3.69 -11.65 8.61
C THR A 126 -4.20 -12.79 9.45
N ALA A 127 -5.51 -12.98 9.49
CA ALA A 127 -6.09 -14.05 10.27
C ALA A 127 -7.16 -14.78 9.46
N ALA A 128 -7.26 -16.09 9.65
CA ALA A 128 -8.30 -16.93 9.05
C ALA A 128 -9.11 -17.62 10.15
N TYR A 129 -10.44 -17.64 10.00
CA TYR A 129 -11.33 -18.25 10.98
C TYR A 129 -11.16 -19.77 10.99
N ASN A 130 -10.87 -20.35 12.16
CA ASN A 130 -10.53 -21.77 12.31
C ASN A 130 -11.65 -22.63 12.94
N GLY A 131 -12.83 -22.05 13.17
CA GLY A 131 -13.95 -22.71 13.86
C GLY A 131 -14.06 -22.37 15.35
N ASP A 132 -13.02 -21.81 15.96
CA ASP A 132 -12.97 -21.45 17.40
C ASP A 132 -12.30 -20.07 17.63
N GLY A 133 -12.28 -19.23 16.59
CA GLY A 133 -11.55 -17.96 16.58
C GLY A 133 -10.70 -17.83 15.33
N TYR A 134 -9.52 -17.24 15.44
CA TYR A 134 -8.68 -16.90 14.29
C TYR A 134 -7.26 -17.43 14.45
N THR A 135 -6.73 -18.00 13.36
CA THR A 135 -5.31 -18.35 13.24
C THR A 135 -4.57 -17.25 12.50
N HIS A 136 -3.52 -16.72 13.12
CA HIS A 136 -2.76 -15.57 12.62
C HIS A 136 -1.57 -15.98 11.75
N TYR A 137 -1.35 -15.22 10.69
CA TYR A 137 -0.26 -15.40 9.74
C TYR A 137 0.31 -14.06 9.32
N LEU A 138 1.59 -13.87 9.62
CA LEU A 138 2.34 -12.73 9.08
C LEU A 138 2.59 -12.89 7.59
N THR A 139 2.48 -11.78 6.87
CA THR A 139 2.95 -11.69 5.49
C THR A 139 4.48 -11.75 5.43
N TYR A 140 5.01 -11.98 4.22
CA TYR A 140 6.38 -11.58 3.95
C TYR A 140 6.52 -10.05 3.98
N GLN A 141 7.74 -9.60 4.24
CA GLN A 141 8.11 -8.19 4.12
C GLN A 141 8.08 -7.77 2.64
N SER A 142 7.51 -6.60 2.35
CA SER A 142 7.62 -5.98 1.03
C SER A 142 9.06 -5.50 0.76
N PRO A 143 9.44 -5.25 -0.50
CA PRO A 143 10.61 -4.43 -0.78
C PRO A 143 10.55 -3.09 -0.03
N ASN A 144 11.72 -2.51 0.24
CA ASN A 144 11.82 -1.23 0.93
C ASN A 144 11.42 -0.08 0.00
N VAL A 145 10.76 0.93 0.56
CA VAL A 145 10.51 2.23 -0.07
C VAL A 145 11.25 3.32 0.70
N ARG A 146 11.77 4.32 -0.01
CA ARG A 146 12.46 5.45 0.60
C ARG A 146 11.60 6.71 0.50
N LEU A 147 11.34 7.33 1.65
CA LEU A 147 10.81 8.68 1.75
C LEU A 147 12.00 9.63 1.92
N PRO A 148 12.29 10.50 0.93
CA PRO A 148 13.50 11.32 0.87
C PRO A 148 13.47 12.49 1.86
#